data_AF-A0A359AL28-F1
#
_entry.id   AF-A0A359AL28-F1
#
_cell.length_a   1.000
_cell.length_b   1.000
_cell.length_c   1.000
_cell.angle_alpha   90.00
_cell.angle_beta   90.00
_cell.angle_gamma   90.00
#
_symmetry.space_group_name_H-M   'P 1'
#
loop_
_entity.id
_entity.type
_entity.pdbx_description
1 polymer ?
#
loop_
_entity_poly.entity_id
_entity_poly.type
_entity_poly.pdbx_seq_one_letter_code
_entity_poly.pdbx_strand_id
1 'polypeptide(L)'
;MAIRKRTIQPSIWQDPDFGTLSPLAQLIFIGCITQADDEGRLNGHPAVIKSSLFPYETMTLEQIFDGLQEIINKVMNFIYYSVDGQFYIQLKNWGKHQILREDRLIKSTFPQPPKDIVAGRCRASDRQVGAEVSKEVSKEVRPPQAAAVIKILDGLRSDLEAKGILKNTKLL
;
A
#
# COMPACT_ATOMS: atom_id res chain seq x y z
N MET A 1 2.59 22.06 -6.94
CA MET A 1 1.53 21.02 -6.83
C MET A 1 0.42 21.58 -5.95
N ALA A 2 -0.85 21.41 -6.33
CA ALA A 2 -1.96 21.76 -5.45
C ALA A 2 -1.95 20.86 -4.20
N ILE A 3 -2.25 21.43 -3.03
CA ILE A 3 -2.33 20.66 -1.79
C ILE A 3 -3.56 19.75 -1.86
N ARG A 4 -3.33 18.43 -1.85
CA ARG A 4 -4.38 17.41 -1.83
C ARG A 4 -4.69 17.01 -0.39
N LYS A 5 -5.90 17.30 0.09
CA LYS A 5 -6.39 16.86 1.40
C LYS A 5 -7.60 15.94 1.21
N ARG A 6 -7.68 14.91 2.06
CA ARG A 6 -8.77 13.93 2.12
C ARG A 6 -9.22 13.82 3.56
N THR A 7 -10.53 13.81 3.76
CA THR A 7 -11.12 13.77 5.09
C THR A 7 -11.49 12.33 5.42
N ILE A 8 -11.06 11.85 6.58
CA ILE A 8 -11.58 10.60 7.14
C ILE A 8 -12.80 10.95 7.98
N GLN A 9 -13.98 10.54 7.53
CA GLN A 9 -15.23 10.81 8.23
C GLN A 9 -15.35 9.93 9.49
N PRO A 10 -15.86 10.45 10.62
CA PRO A 10 -16.06 9.64 11.83
C PRO A 10 -17.01 8.45 11.65
N SER A 11 -17.90 8.51 10.65
CA SER A 11 -18.81 7.41 10.33
C SER A 11 -18.09 6.12 9.90
N ILE A 12 -16.81 6.18 9.51
CA ILE A 12 -16.02 4.99 9.16
C ILE A 12 -15.97 3.98 10.30
N TRP A 13 -15.96 4.44 11.56
CA TRP A 13 -15.91 3.58 12.74
C TRP A 13 -17.20 2.81 13.00
N GLN A 14 -18.31 3.23 12.38
CA GLN A 14 -19.61 2.57 12.47
C GLN A 14 -19.86 1.64 11.29
N ASP A 15 -18.97 1.62 10.29
CA ASP A 15 -19.08 0.74 9.14
C ASP A 15 -18.68 -0.69 9.56
N PRO A 16 -19.59 -1.69 9.46
CA PRO A 16 -19.30 -3.06 9.86
C PRO A 16 -18.24 -3.72 8.98
N ASP A 17 -18.17 -3.38 7.69
CA ASP A 17 -17.18 -3.92 6.77
C ASP A 17 -15.78 -3.47 7.21
N PHE A 18 -15.64 -2.19 7.58
CA PHE A 18 -14.38 -1.64 8.10
C PHE A 18 -14.05 -2.17 9.51
N GLY A 19 -15.03 -2.24 10.40
CA GLY A 19 -14.84 -2.64 11.80
C GLY A 19 -14.37 -4.08 11.98
N THR A 20 -14.61 -4.95 10.99
CA THR A 20 -14.17 -6.37 11.01
C THR A 20 -12.80 -6.62 10.38
N LEU A 21 -12.15 -5.59 9.84
CA LEU A 21 -10.80 -5.67 9.29
C LEU A 21 -9.74 -5.83 10.40
N SER A 22 -8.63 -6.49 10.09
CA SER A 22 -7.44 -6.45 10.93
C SER A 22 -6.89 -5.02 11.07
N PRO A 23 -6.14 -4.69 12.14
CA PRO A 23 -5.59 -3.34 12.33
C PRO A 23 -4.73 -2.86 11.16
N LEU A 24 -3.95 -3.77 10.55
CA LEU A 24 -3.15 -3.45 9.37
C LEU A 24 -4.04 -3.11 8.16
N ALA A 25 -5.07 -3.93 7.90
CA ALA A 25 -6.02 -3.68 6.83
C ALA A 25 -6.81 -2.36 7.05
N GLN A 26 -7.18 -2.03 8.29
CA GLN A 26 -7.79 -0.74 8.61
C GLN A 26 -6.87 0.43 8.27
N LEU A 27 -5.58 0.35 8.64
CA LEU A 27 -4.58 1.37 8.31
C LEU A 27 -4.36 1.49 6.80
N ILE A 28 -4.27 0.38 6.08
CA ILE A 28 -4.16 0.36 4.62
C ILE A 28 -5.38 1.04 4.00
N PHE A 29 -6.60 0.68 4.43
CA PHE A 29 -7.83 1.26 3.90
C PHE A 29 -7.92 2.77 4.12
N ILE A 30 -7.66 3.24 5.34
CA ILE A 30 -7.58 4.67 5.65
C ILE A 30 -6.51 5.35 4.80
N GLY A 31 -5.34 4.73 4.68
CA GLY A 31 -4.25 5.19 3.83
C GLY A 31 -4.68 5.34 2.37
N CYS A 32 -5.39 4.35 1.81
CA CYS A 32 -5.93 4.41 0.46
C CYS A 32 -6.88 5.61 0.28
N ILE A 33 -7.75 5.90 1.26
CA ILE A 33 -8.60 7.11 1.22
C ILE A 33 -7.75 8.38 1.13
N THR A 34 -6.65 8.46 1.89
CA THR A 34 -5.78 9.64 1.87
C THR A 34 -5.01 9.84 0.57
N GLN A 35 -4.67 8.74 -0.11
CA GLN A 35 -3.91 8.74 -1.36
C GLN A 35 -4.79 8.83 -2.62
N ALA A 36 -6.09 8.52 -2.49
CA ALA A 36 -7.03 8.50 -3.59
C ALA A 36 -7.20 9.86 -4.27
N ASP A 37 -7.44 9.80 -5.58
CA ASP A 37 -7.57 10.99 -6.39
C ASP A 37 -8.92 11.71 -6.24
N ASP A 38 -9.24 12.69 -7.10
CA ASP A 38 -10.49 13.46 -6.96
C ASP A 38 -11.70 12.61 -7.38
N GLU A 39 -11.46 11.50 -8.07
CA GLU A 39 -12.44 10.52 -8.51
C GLU A 39 -12.35 9.21 -7.69
N GLY A 40 -11.57 9.19 -6.61
CA GLY A 40 -11.45 8.04 -5.73
C GLY A 40 -10.55 6.92 -6.26
N ARG A 41 -9.63 7.23 -7.17
CA ARG A 41 -8.70 6.28 -7.80
C ARG A 41 -7.27 6.43 -7.34
N LEU A 42 -6.55 5.32 -7.25
CA LEU A 42 -5.13 5.28 -6.89
C LEU A 42 -4.42 4.07 -7.49
N ASN A 43 -3.09 4.10 -7.44
CA ASN A 43 -2.25 2.96 -7.78
C ASN A 43 -2.48 1.83 -6.76
N GLY A 44 -2.74 0.62 -7.28
CA GLY A 44 -3.02 -0.58 -6.50
C GLY A 44 -1.79 -1.44 -6.22
N HIS A 45 -0.64 -1.15 -6.85
CA HIS A 45 0.54 -1.98 -6.70
C HIS A 45 1.00 -2.03 -5.22
N PRO A 46 1.16 -3.23 -4.62
CA PRO A 46 1.49 -3.35 -3.19
C PRO A 46 2.77 -2.62 -2.78
N ALA A 47 3.79 -2.59 -3.65
CA ALA A 47 5.02 -1.85 -3.38
C ALA A 47 4.80 -0.33 -3.31
N VAL A 48 3.92 0.22 -4.14
CA VAL A 48 3.58 1.65 -4.12
C VAL A 48 2.81 1.97 -2.84
N ILE A 49 1.84 1.14 -2.47
CA ILE A 49 1.07 1.29 -1.22
C ILE A 49 2.00 1.21 0.00
N LYS A 50 2.89 0.21 0.04
CA LYS A 50 3.90 0.07 1.10
C LYS A 50 4.76 1.32 1.22
N SER A 51 5.40 1.74 0.12
CA SER A 51 6.32 2.88 0.13
C SER A 51 5.63 4.20 0.52
N SER A 52 4.34 4.34 0.19
CA SER A 52 3.58 5.56 0.46
C SER A 52 3.02 5.63 1.87
N LEU A 53 2.54 4.50 2.40
CA LEU A 53 1.87 4.45 3.71
C LEU A 53 2.83 4.10 4.85
N PHE A 54 3.84 3.30 4.57
CA PHE A 54 4.73 2.71 5.57
C PHE A 54 6.22 2.88 5.21
N PRO A 55 6.69 4.12 4.92
CA PRO A 55 8.06 4.36 4.44
C PRO A 55 9.16 3.97 5.44
N TYR A 56 8.85 4.00 6.74
CA TYR A 56 9.81 3.72 7.82
C TYR A 56 9.60 2.35 8.48
N GLU A 57 8.57 1.60 8.07
CA GLU A 57 8.26 0.31 8.65
C GLU A 57 8.95 -0.82 7.89
N THR A 58 9.31 -1.89 8.61
CA THR A 58 9.94 -3.08 8.03
C THR A 58 8.92 -4.08 7.49
N MET A 59 7.71 -3.64 7.13
CA MET A 59 6.65 -4.53 6.64
C MET A 59 7.04 -5.23 5.34
N THR A 60 6.64 -6.48 5.17
CA THR A 60 6.87 -7.22 3.92
C THR A 60 5.80 -6.87 2.89
N LEU A 61 6.08 -7.11 1.61
CA LEU A 61 5.08 -6.92 0.55
C LEU A 61 3.93 -7.93 0.67
N GLU A 62 4.20 -9.10 1.23
CA GLU A 62 3.20 -10.12 1.54
C GLU A 62 2.19 -9.63 2.58
N GLN A 63 2.64 -9.00 3.68
CA GLN A 63 1.74 -8.41 4.68
C GLN A 63 0.81 -7.35 4.08
N ILE A 64 1.33 -6.51 3.17
CA ILE A 64 0.52 -5.49 2.48
C ILE A 64 -0.48 -6.15 1.54
N PHE A 65 -0.05 -7.18 0.81
CA PHE A 65 -0.93 -7.94 -0.08
C PHE A 65 -2.05 -8.65 0.69
N ASP A 66 -1.73 -9.29 1.82
CA ASP A 66 -2.72 -9.94 2.67
C ASP A 66 -3.74 -8.95 3.23
N GLY A 67 -3.27 -7.76 3.67
CA GLY A 67 -4.14 -6.67 4.09
C GLY A 67 -5.05 -6.19 2.95
N LEU A 68 -4.54 -6.07 1.73
CA LEU A 68 -5.34 -5.72 0.54
C LEU A 68 -6.38 -6.80 0.22
N GLN A 69 -6.00 -8.09 0.27
CA GLN A 69 -6.92 -9.20 0.05
C GLN A 69 -8.05 -9.20 1.10
N GLU A 70 -7.72 -8.93 2.36
CA GLU A 70 -8.73 -8.80 3.40
C GLU A 70 -9.72 -7.68 3.08
N ILE A 71 -9.24 -6.50 2.70
CA ILE A 71 -10.08 -5.36 2.32
C ILE A 71 -10.96 -5.70 1.11
N ILE A 72 -10.38 -6.31 0.07
CA ILE A 72 -11.10 -6.69 -1.15
C ILE A 72 -12.27 -7.65 -0.83
N ASN A 73 -12.05 -8.57 0.11
CA ASN A 73 -13.05 -9.57 0.47
C ASN A 73 -14.14 -9.03 1.41
N LYS A 74 -13.83 -8.05 2.25
CA LYS A 74 -14.74 -7.55 3.30
C LYS A 74 -15.39 -6.20 2.98
N VAL A 75 -14.73 -5.34 2.21
CA VAL A 75 -15.17 -3.95 1.98
C VAL A 75 -15.76 -3.79 0.59
N MET A 76 -17.09 -3.74 0.52
CA MET A 76 -17.82 -3.66 -0.75
C MET A 76 -17.58 -2.37 -1.54
N ASN A 77 -17.03 -1.33 -0.92
CA ASN A 77 -16.72 -0.06 -1.59
C ASN A 77 -15.31 -0.01 -2.18
N PHE A 78 -14.52 -1.07 -2.04
CA PHE A 78 -13.15 -1.16 -2.49
C PHE A 78 -13.04 -2.08 -3.72
N ILE A 79 -12.74 -1.51 -4.87
CA ILE A 79 -12.57 -2.26 -6.13
C ILE A 79 -11.10 -2.30 -6.48
N TYR A 80 -10.51 -3.50 -6.50
CA TYR A 80 -9.17 -3.75 -6.99
C TYR A 80 -9.24 -4.32 -8.40
N TYR A 81 -8.51 -3.74 -9.35
CA TYR A 81 -8.58 -4.12 -10.76
C TYR A 81 -7.24 -3.90 -11.47
N SER A 82 -7.10 -4.51 -12.64
CA SER A 82 -5.94 -4.29 -13.51
C SER A 82 -6.35 -3.74 -14.88
N VAL A 83 -5.49 -2.90 -15.44
CA VAL A 83 -5.58 -2.39 -16.82
C VAL A 83 -4.17 -2.37 -17.38
N ASP A 84 -3.97 -2.97 -18.56
CA ASP A 84 -2.66 -3.06 -19.23
C ASP A 84 -1.52 -3.60 -18.34
N GLY A 85 -1.83 -4.59 -17.49
CA GLY A 85 -0.88 -5.22 -16.59
C GLY A 85 -0.51 -4.41 -15.34
N GLN A 86 -1.13 -3.24 -15.14
CA GLN A 86 -0.94 -2.41 -13.96
C GLN A 86 -2.16 -2.50 -13.03
N PHE A 87 -1.91 -2.46 -11.71
CA PHE A 87 -2.95 -2.57 -10.70
C PHE A 87 -3.42 -1.21 -10.20
N TYR A 88 -4.72 -1.11 -9.97
CA TYR A 88 -5.39 0.11 -9.52
C TYR A 88 -6.48 -0.22 -8.50
N ILE A 89 -6.83 0.80 -7.71
CA ILE A 89 -7.93 0.76 -6.77
C ILE A 89 -8.94 1.85 -7.13
N GLN A 90 -10.23 1.53 -7.02
CA GLN A 90 -11.34 2.48 -7.08
C GLN A 90 -12.16 2.39 -5.80
N LEU A 91 -12.36 3.53 -5.15
CA LEU A 91 -13.31 3.69 -4.06
C LEU A 91 -14.68 4.09 -4.65
N LYS A 92 -15.66 3.18 -4.63
CA LYS A 92 -16.91 3.32 -5.40
C LYS A 92 -17.81 4.47 -4.92
N ASN A 93 -17.95 4.63 -3.61
CA ASN A 93 -18.82 5.63 -3.00
C ASN A 93 -18.11 6.98 -2.76
N TRP A 94 -17.08 7.30 -3.55
CA TRP A 94 -16.22 8.45 -3.29
C TRP A 94 -16.97 9.77 -3.12
N GLY A 95 -17.86 10.12 -4.04
CA GLY A 95 -18.64 11.37 -3.97
C GLY A 95 -19.62 11.46 -2.79
N LYS A 96 -19.94 10.34 -2.13
CA LYS A 96 -20.76 10.34 -0.89
C LYS A 96 -19.91 10.68 0.33
N HIS A 97 -18.64 10.27 0.33
CA HIS A 97 -17.73 10.43 1.47
C HIS A 97 -16.82 11.65 1.36
N GLN A 98 -16.58 12.13 0.14
CA GLN A 98 -15.67 13.23 -0.14
C GLN A 98 -16.42 14.34 -0.86
N ILE A 99 -16.75 15.38 -0.09
CA ILE A 99 -17.33 16.62 -0.63
C ILE A 99 -16.15 17.49 -1.06
N LEU A 100 -15.82 17.42 -2.35
CA LEU A 100 -14.75 18.19 -2.97
C LEU A 100 -15.34 19.44 -3.65
N ARG A 101 -14.57 20.52 -3.72
CA ARG A 101 -15.02 21.73 -4.42
C ARG A 101 -14.89 21.54 -5.92
N GLU A 102 -15.99 21.74 -6.64
CA GLU A 102 -16.10 21.50 -8.07
C GLU A 102 -15.10 22.32 -8.91
N ASP A 103 -14.80 23.56 -8.48
CA ASP A 103 -13.86 24.47 -9.13
C ASP A 103 -12.39 23.98 -9.12
N ARG A 104 -12.10 22.93 -8.33
CA ARG A 104 -10.74 22.40 -8.12
C ARG A 104 -10.60 20.93 -8.50
N LEU A 105 -11.63 20.32 -9.06
CA LEU A 105 -11.59 18.91 -9.45
C LEU A 105 -10.62 18.71 -10.61
N ILE A 106 -9.71 17.78 -10.44
CA ILE A 106 -8.78 17.33 -11.47
C ILE A 106 -9.23 15.95 -11.94
N LYS A 107 -9.40 15.79 -13.24
CA LYS A 107 -9.72 14.49 -13.84
C LYS A 107 -8.63 13.49 -13.50
N SER A 108 -9.04 12.27 -13.15
CA SER A 108 -8.10 11.20 -12.84
C SER A 108 -7.18 10.90 -14.01
N THR A 109 -5.91 10.66 -13.70
CA THR A 109 -4.92 10.11 -14.63
C THR A 109 -4.93 8.58 -14.65
N PHE A 110 -5.56 7.94 -13.65
CA PHE A 110 -5.69 6.50 -13.60
C PHE A 110 -6.80 6.05 -14.57
N PRO A 111 -6.77 4.81 -15.08
CA PRO A 111 -7.87 4.27 -15.88
C PRO A 111 -9.12 4.06 -15.03
N GLN A 112 -10.30 3.92 -15.65
CA GLN A 112 -11.52 3.54 -14.93
C GLN A 112 -11.57 2.02 -14.81
N PRO A 113 -12.21 1.47 -13.76
CA PRO A 113 -12.45 0.03 -13.71
C PRO A 113 -13.29 -0.43 -14.91
N PRO A 114 -12.97 -1.59 -15.51
CA PRO A 114 -13.82 -2.22 -16.51
C PRO A 114 -15.28 -2.37 -16.04
N LYS A 115 -16.24 -2.18 -16.95
CA LYS A 115 -17.67 -2.13 -16.63
C LYS A 115 -18.22 -3.42 -16.02
N ASP A 116 -17.54 -4.54 -16.22
CA ASP A 116 -17.95 -5.86 -15.75
C ASP A 116 -17.44 -6.20 -14.34
N ILE A 117 -16.55 -5.37 -13.76
CA ILE A 117 -16.06 -5.54 -12.39
C ILE A 117 -17.07 -4.91 -11.43
N VAL A 118 -17.79 -5.77 -10.70
CA VAL A 118 -18.68 -5.37 -9.61
C VAL A 118 -17.98 -5.70 -8.29
N ALA A 119 -17.90 -4.73 -7.39
CA ALA A 119 -17.27 -4.89 -6.08
C ALA A 119 -17.80 -6.13 -5.32
N GLY A 120 -16.92 -6.83 -4.62
CA GLY A 120 -17.26 -8.02 -3.81
C GLY A 120 -17.34 -9.35 -4.58
N ARG A 121 -16.85 -9.42 -5.82
CA ARG A 121 -16.63 -10.70 -6.50
C ARG A 121 -15.26 -10.71 -7.16
N CYS A 122 -14.25 -11.18 -6.41
CA CYS A 122 -13.05 -11.73 -7.03
C CYS A 122 -13.50 -12.85 -7.98
N ARG A 123 -13.33 -12.67 -9.29
CA ARG A 123 -13.51 -13.81 -10.20
C ARG A 123 -12.29 -14.70 -9.99
N ALA A 124 -12.48 -16.02 -10.11
CA ALA A 124 -11.41 -17.02 -9.91
C ALA A 124 -10.13 -16.77 -10.76
N SER A 125 -10.17 -15.87 -11.75
CA SER A 125 -9.03 -15.35 -12.50
C SER A 125 -8.04 -14.52 -11.66
N ASP A 126 -8.44 -13.97 -10.51
CA ASP A 126 -7.59 -13.09 -9.68
C ASP A 126 -6.50 -13.84 -8.89
N ARG A 127 -6.53 -15.20 -8.88
CA ARG A 127 -5.41 -16.00 -8.36
C ARG A 127 -4.11 -15.81 -9.15
N GLN A 128 -4.21 -15.42 -10.42
CA GLN A 128 -3.02 -15.10 -11.23
C GLN A 128 -2.36 -13.80 -10.77
N VAL A 129 -3.12 -12.85 -10.21
CA VAL A 129 -2.61 -11.57 -9.69
C VAL A 129 -1.68 -11.79 -8.50
N GLY A 130 -2.07 -12.66 -7.56
CA GLY A 130 -1.18 -13.04 -6.45
C GLY A 130 0.11 -13.68 -6.96
N ALA A 131 0.03 -14.58 -7.96
CA ALA A 131 1.20 -15.25 -8.51
C ALA A 131 2.12 -14.33 -9.33
N GLU A 132 1.59 -13.36 -10.06
CA GLU A 132 2.38 -12.36 -10.80
C GLU A 132 3.02 -11.34 -9.85
N VAL A 133 2.27 -10.83 -8.87
CA VAL A 133 2.80 -9.97 -7.80
C VAL A 133 3.90 -10.71 -7.03
N SER A 134 3.71 -11.98 -6.64
CA SER A 134 4.77 -12.77 -5.99
C SER A 134 6.03 -12.95 -6.86
N LYS A 135 5.87 -13.10 -8.19
CA LYS A 135 7.00 -13.19 -9.14
C LYS A 135 7.72 -11.86 -9.35
N GLU A 136 7.03 -10.74 -9.20
CA GLU A 136 7.60 -9.39 -9.34
C GLU A 136 8.25 -8.92 -8.03
N VAL A 137 7.61 -9.17 -6.90
CA VAL A 137 8.16 -9.04 -5.53
C VAL A 137 9.51 -9.77 -5.42
N SER A 138 9.59 -11.01 -5.88
CA SER A 138 10.84 -11.79 -5.82
C SER A 138 11.96 -11.27 -6.72
N LYS A 139 11.67 -10.47 -7.76
CA LYS A 139 12.68 -9.79 -8.57
C LYS A 139 13.21 -8.51 -7.92
N GLU A 140 12.41 -7.85 -7.10
CA GLU A 140 12.73 -6.55 -6.50
C GLU A 140 13.33 -6.63 -5.07
N VAL A 141 13.30 -7.82 -4.44
CA VAL A 141 13.76 -8.10 -3.05
C VAL A 141 15.28 -7.99 -2.81
N ARG A 142 16.07 -7.44 -3.74
CA ARG A 142 17.43 -6.94 -3.39
C ARG A 142 17.41 -5.43 -3.27
N PRO A 143 17.08 -4.85 -2.09
CA PRO A 143 17.29 -3.42 -1.89
C PRO A 143 18.79 -3.12 -2.03
N PRO A 144 19.20 -2.24 -2.95
CA PRO A 144 20.61 -1.85 -3.11
C PRO A 144 21.17 -1.17 -1.85
N GLN A 145 20.30 -0.69 -0.96
CA GLN A 145 20.69 0.01 0.26
C GLN A 145 21.02 -0.91 1.44
N ALA A 146 20.39 -2.10 1.59
CA ALA A 146 20.67 -2.95 2.75
C ALA A 146 22.12 -3.49 2.75
N ALA A 147 22.61 -3.90 1.57
CA ALA A 147 24.00 -4.32 1.42
C ALA A 147 25.00 -3.16 1.60
N ALA A 148 24.63 -1.94 1.19
CA ALA A 148 25.45 -0.75 1.40
C ALA A 148 25.51 -0.35 2.88
N VAL A 149 24.38 -0.41 3.59
CA VAL A 149 24.29 -0.14 5.03
C VAL A 149 25.11 -1.16 5.83
N ILE A 150 25.02 -2.45 5.49
CA ILE A 150 25.84 -3.49 6.15
C ILE A 150 27.34 -3.22 5.94
N LYS A 151 27.78 -2.89 4.71
CA LYS A 151 29.18 -2.53 4.46
C LYS A 151 29.65 -1.30 5.23
N ILE A 152 28.79 -0.29 5.38
CA ILE A 152 29.09 0.92 6.15
C ILE A 152 29.24 0.57 7.64
N LEU A 153 28.34 -0.26 8.17
CA LEU A 153 28.38 -0.70 9.57
C LEU A 153 29.60 -1.60 9.86
N ASP A 154 29.94 -2.50 8.95
CA ASP A 154 31.14 -3.35 9.05
C ASP A 154 32.43 -2.50 9.00
N GLY A 155 32.47 -1.47 8.16
CA GLY A 155 33.58 -0.52 8.09
C GLY A 155 33.74 0.30 9.36
N LEU A 156 32.64 0.87 9.88
CA LEU A 156 32.63 1.61 11.14
C LEU A 156 33.04 0.74 12.33
N ARG A 157 32.63 -0.53 12.35
CA ARG A 157 33.04 -1.50 13.37
C ARG A 157 34.54 -1.75 13.33
N SER A 158 35.10 -1.99 12.14
CA SER A 158 36.54 -2.20 11.97
C SER A 158 37.37 -0.98 12.42
N ASP A 159 36.92 0.24 12.10
CA ASP A 159 37.57 1.48 12.52
C ASP A 159 37.52 1.70 14.04
N LEU A 160 36.42 1.32 14.69
CA LEU A 160 36.25 1.42 16.14
C LEU A 160 37.03 0.34 16.91
N GLU A 161 37.19 -0.86 16.33
CA GLU A 161 38.09 -1.91 16.83
C GLU A 161 39.55 -1.49 16.71
N ALA A 162 39.96 -0.89 15.58
CA ALA A 162 41.32 -0.37 15.38
C ALA A 162 41.69 0.78 16.33
N LYS A 163 40.71 1.60 16.73
CA LYS A 163 40.87 2.67 17.73
C LYS A 163 40.81 2.17 19.18
N GLY A 164 40.63 0.87 19.41
CA GLY A 164 40.59 0.26 20.74
C GLY A 164 39.36 0.65 21.58
N ILE A 165 38.33 1.22 20.96
CA ILE A 165 37.09 1.67 21.62
C ILE A 165 36.16 0.47 21.82
N LEU A 166 36.09 -0.44 20.86
CA LEU A 166 35.37 -1.71 20.98
C LEU A 166 36.32 -2.79 21.52
N LYS A 167 36.13 -3.16 22.79
CA LYS A 167 36.78 -4.36 23.35
C LYS A 167 35.98 -5.58 22.93
N ASN A 168 36.65 -6.48 22.22
CA ASN A 168 36.14 -7.76 21.70
C ASN A 168 35.16 -8.43 22.68
N THR A 169 33.86 -8.19 22.51
CA THR A 169 32.84 -8.88 23.29
C THR A 169 32.58 -10.18 22.56
N LYS A 170 33.37 -11.21 22.90
CA LYS A 170 32.97 -12.59 22.62
C LYS A 170 31.67 -12.82 23.38
N LEU A 171 30.53 -12.75 22.70
CA LEU A 171 29.28 -13.30 23.21
C LEU A 171 29.49 -14.81 23.39
N LEU A 172 29.37 -15.27 24.64
CA LEU A 172 29.16 -16.68 25.00
C LEU A 172 27.76 -17.13 24.55
#